data_AF-A0AAV9IHV0-F1
#
_entry.id   AF-A0AAV9IHV0-F1
#
_cell.length_a   1.000
_cell.length_b   1.000
_cell.length_c   1.000
_cell.angle_alpha   90.00
_cell.angle_beta   90.00
_cell.angle_gamma   90.00
#
_symmetry.space_group_name_H-M   'P 1'
#
loop_
_entity.id
_entity.type
_entity.pdbx_description
1 polymer ?
#
loop_
_entity_poly.entity_id
_entity_poly.type
_entity_poly.pdbx_seq_one_letter_code
_entity_poly.pdbx_strand_id
1 'polypeptide(L)'
;MSPSTSNVQTEKEPQEEWPSTCDKVKESYEDCFFRWYRESFLKGVTENPCEELWRAYERCVKRLASSRNLEQLLTSDWNVDEQKAA
;
A
#
# COMPACT_ATOMS: atom_id res chain seq x y z
N MET A 1 -15.74 41.23 0.45
CA MET A 1 -16.59 40.58 -0.57
C MET A 1 -15.67 39.71 -1.41
N SER A 2 -15.66 38.42 -1.13
CA SER A 2 -14.88 37.45 -1.91
C SER A 2 -15.58 37.17 -3.24
N PRO A 3 -14.84 36.91 -4.31
CA PRO A 3 -15.27 35.95 -5.32
C PRO A 3 -14.50 34.65 -5.13
N SER A 4 -15.26 33.60 -4.85
CA SER A 4 -14.87 32.21 -5.07
C SER A 4 -14.40 32.01 -6.51
N THR A 5 -13.41 31.14 -6.71
CA THR A 5 -13.46 30.10 -7.75
C THR A 5 -12.45 29.02 -7.40
N SER A 6 -13.00 27.83 -7.19
CA SER A 6 -12.30 26.55 -7.10
C SER A 6 -11.68 26.20 -8.44
N ASN A 7 -10.42 25.74 -8.45
CA ASN A 7 -9.96 24.69 -9.36
C ASN A 7 -8.60 24.16 -8.87
N VAL A 8 -8.62 23.15 -8.00
CA VAL A 8 -7.42 22.34 -7.75
C VAL A 8 -7.54 21.16 -8.70
N GLN A 9 -7.00 21.33 -9.90
CA GLN A 9 -6.61 20.19 -10.72
C GLN A 9 -5.58 19.41 -9.91
N THR A 10 -6.02 18.34 -9.27
CA THR A 10 -5.10 17.33 -8.74
C THR A 10 -4.56 16.61 -9.96
N GLU A 11 -3.48 17.13 -10.51
CA GLU A 11 -2.63 16.41 -11.45
C GLU A 11 -2.25 15.11 -10.75
N LYS A 12 -2.84 14.00 -11.21
CA LYS A 12 -2.46 12.66 -10.80
C LYS A 12 -1.04 12.47 -11.33
N GLU A 13 -0.04 12.70 -10.47
CA GLU A 13 1.35 12.39 -10.79
C GLU A 13 1.42 10.99 -11.41
N PRO A 14 2.26 10.76 -12.45
CA PRO A 14 2.44 9.45 -13.02
C PRO A 14 3.04 8.57 -11.92
N GLN A 15 2.17 7.84 -11.23
CA GLN A 15 2.60 6.75 -10.36
C GLN A 15 3.31 5.78 -11.29
N GLU A 16 4.64 5.73 -11.19
CA GLU A 16 5.46 4.78 -11.92
C GLU A 16 4.84 3.40 -11.75
N GLU A 17 4.27 2.90 -12.84
CA GLU A 17 3.46 1.71 -12.88
C GLU A 17 4.38 0.50 -12.67
N TRP A 18 4.57 0.12 -11.41
CA TRP A 18 5.16 -1.16 -11.05
C TRP A 18 4.20 -2.28 -11.48
N PRO A 19 4.60 -3.23 -12.35
CA PRO A 19 3.63 -4.11 -13.03
C PRO A 19 3.06 -5.25 -12.16
N SER A 20 1.73 -5.27 -12.07
CA SER A 20 0.74 -6.35 -12.36
C SER A 20 0.83 -7.71 -11.67
N THR A 21 1.96 -8.06 -11.07
CA THR A 21 2.22 -9.44 -10.63
C THR A 21 1.42 -9.78 -9.37
N CYS A 22 1.13 -8.78 -8.53
CA CYS A 22 0.38 -8.95 -7.29
C CYS A 22 -0.94 -8.19 -7.26
N ASP A 23 -1.31 -7.47 -8.32
CA ASP A 23 -2.42 -6.49 -8.31
C ASP A 23 -3.75 -7.13 -7.96
N LYS A 24 -4.10 -8.27 -8.57
CA LYS A 24 -5.37 -8.96 -8.25
C LYS A 24 -5.46 -9.41 -6.79
N VAL A 25 -4.34 -9.86 -6.23
CA VAL A 25 -4.26 -10.31 -4.83
C VAL A 25 -4.24 -9.12 -3.87
N LYS A 26 -3.58 -8.02 -4.28
CA LYS A 26 -3.56 -6.73 -3.60
C LYS A 26 -4.97 -6.15 -3.53
N GLU A 27 -5.67 -6.02 -4.65
CA GLU A 27 -7.04 -5.51 -4.74
C GLU A 27 -7.97 -6.31 -3.81
N SER A 28 -7.91 -7.65 -3.87
CA SER A 28 -8.70 -8.50 -3.00
C SER A 28 -8.43 -8.26 -1.51
N TYR A 29 -7.15 -8.11 -1.13
CA TYR A 29 -6.76 -7.78 0.23
C TYR A 29 -7.21 -6.37 0.65
N GLU A 30 -6.99 -5.38 -0.21
CA GLU A 30 -7.32 -3.97 0.04
C GLU A 30 -8.82 -3.77 0.20
N ASP A 31 -9.64 -4.36 -0.65
CA ASP A 31 -11.11 -4.30 -0.54
C ASP A 31 -11.59 -4.86 0.80
N CYS A 32 -11.03 -6.01 1.22
CA CYS A 32 -11.32 -6.59 2.53
C CYS A 32 -10.86 -5.66 3.65
N PHE A 33 -9.60 -5.21 3.60
CA PHE A 33 -8.97 -4.41 4.65
C PHE A 33 -9.68 -3.08 4.83
N PHE A 34 -9.96 -2.33 3.76
CA PHE A 34 -10.62 -1.03 3.86
C PHE A 34 -12.05 -1.15 4.38
N ARG A 35 -12.78 -2.20 3.99
CA ARG A 35 -14.10 -2.47 4.54
C ARG A 35 -14.00 -2.76 6.04
N TRP A 36 -13.16 -3.72 6.44
CA TRP A 36 -12.96 -4.07 7.83
C TRP A 36 -12.50 -2.87 8.67
N TYR A 37 -11.56 -2.09 8.15
CA TYR A 37 -11.01 -0.91 8.81
C TYR A 37 -12.12 0.11 9.13
N ARG A 38 -12.93 0.46 8.11
CA ARG A 38 -14.01 1.46 8.24
C ARG A 38 -15.18 0.95 9.07
N GLU A 39 -15.57 -0.30 8.88
CA GLU A 39 -16.83 -0.83 9.45
C GLU A 39 -16.66 -1.45 10.84
N SER A 40 -15.45 -1.94 11.18
CA SER A 40 -15.18 -2.74 12.38
C SER A 40 -14.04 -2.18 13.23
N PHE A 41 -12.84 -2.03 12.66
CA PHE A 41 -11.64 -1.64 13.42
C PHE A 41 -11.81 -0.29 14.11
N LEU A 42 -12.27 0.74 13.39
CA LEU A 42 -12.52 2.06 13.96
C LEU A 42 -13.63 2.08 15.03
N LYS A 43 -14.41 1.01 15.16
CA LYS A 43 -15.43 0.84 16.20
C LYS A 43 -14.96 -0.05 17.36
N GLY A 44 -13.68 -0.43 17.38
CA GLY A 44 -13.06 -1.20 18.45
C GLY A 44 -13.06 -2.72 18.24
N VAL A 45 -13.52 -3.22 17.09
CA VAL A 45 -13.43 -4.66 16.76
C VAL A 45 -12.10 -4.93 16.05
N THR A 46 -11.17 -5.57 16.76
CA THR A 46 -9.79 -5.77 16.30
C THR A 46 -9.55 -7.09 15.56
N GLU A 47 -10.50 -8.02 15.59
CA GLU A 47 -10.39 -9.28 14.86
C GLU A 47 -10.39 -9.02 13.35
N ASN A 48 -9.29 -9.38 12.67
CA ASN A 48 -9.06 -9.09 11.26
C ASN A 48 -9.44 -10.31 10.38
N PRO A 49 -10.54 -10.24 9.60
CA PRO A 49 -10.95 -11.33 8.72
C PRO A 49 -10.09 -11.45 7.45
N CYS A 50 -9.20 -10.48 7.20
CA CYS A 50 -8.41 -10.37 5.97
C CYS A 50 -7.02 -11.03 6.07
N GLU A 51 -6.71 -11.74 7.17
CA GLU A 51 -5.38 -12.32 7.42
C GLU A 51 -4.93 -13.26 6.29
N GLU A 52 -5.81 -14.12 5.78
CA GLU A 52 -5.45 -15.04 4.68
C GLU A 52 -5.15 -14.31 3.36
N LEU A 53 -5.91 -13.24 3.07
CA LEU A 53 -5.67 -12.37 1.92
C LEU A 53 -4.35 -11.62 2.07
N TRP A 54 -4.05 -11.15 3.28
CA TRP A 54 -2.76 -10.54 3.61
C TRP A 54 -1.62 -11.52 3.35
N ARG A 55 -1.72 -12.76 3.86
CA ARG A 55 -0.68 -13.78 3.64
C ARG A 55 -0.47 -14.11 2.17
N ALA A 56 -1.54 -14.14 1.37
CA ALA A 56 -1.42 -14.33 -0.06
C ALA A 56 -0.69 -13.17 -0.75
N TYR A 57 -1.04 -11.93 -0.40
CA TYR A 57 -0.40 -10.73 -0.92
C TYR A 57 1.07 -10.63 -0.48
N GLU A 58 1.35 -10.82 0.81
CA GLU A 58 2.70 -10.81 1.40
C GLU A 58 3.63 -11.81 0.70
N ARG A 59 3.15 -13.05 0.45
CA ARG A 59 3.92 -14.06 -0.29
C ARG A 59 4.22 -13.62 -1.72
N CYS A 60 3.25 -12.98 -2.39
CA CYS A 60 3.45 -12.46 -3.75
C CYS A 60 4.55 -11.39 -3.77
N VAL A 61 4.46 -10.40 -2.88
CA VAL A 61 5.43 -9.30 -2.77
C VAL A 61 6.83 -9.83 -2.44
N LYS A 62 6.96 -10.78 -1.49
CA LYS A 62 8.24 -11.40 -1.14
C LYS A 62 8.90 -12.10 -2.34
N ARG A 63 8.12 -12.85 -3.12
CA ARG A 63 8.60 -13.50 -4.35
C ARG A 63 9.02 -12.49 -5.41
N LEU A 64 8.23 -11.42 -5.57
CA LEU A 64 8.52 -10.36 -6.52
C LEU A 64 9.83 -9.65 -6.17
N ALA A 65 10.02 -9.29 -4.89
CA ALA A 65 11.25 -8.71 -4.39
C ALA A 65 12.44 -9.65 -4.62
N SER A 66 12.26 -10.95 -4.34
CA SER A 66 13.32 -11.94 -4.56
C SER A 66 13.73 -12.09 -6.02
N SER A 67 12.76 -12.09 -6.93
CA SER A 67 13.04 -12.17 -8.38
C SER A 67 13.85 -10.98 -8.92
N ARG A 68 13.91 -9.88 -8.16
CA ARG A 68 14.57 -8.63 -8.54
C ARG A 68 15.78 -8.29 -7.66
N ASN A 69 16.16 -9.16 -6.72
CA ASN A 69 17.20 -8.89 -5.72
C ASN A 69 16.90 -7.63 -4.86
N LEU A 70 15.62 -7.44 -4.51
CA LEU A 70 15.12 -6.30 -3.74
C LEU A 70 14.66 -6.70 -2.33
N GLU A 71 15.03 -7.87 -1.83
CA GLU A 71 14.58 -8.38 -0.52
C GLU A 71 15.00 -7.48 0.64
N GLN A 72 16.12 -6.76 0.48
CA GLN A 72 16.58 -5.76 1.45
C GLN A 72 15.56 -4.63 1.66
N LEU A 73 14.70 -4.36 0.67
CA LEU A 73 13.61 -3.39 0.78
C LEU A 73 12.43 -3.89 1.62
N LEU A 74 12.44 -5.14 2.09
CA LEU A 74 11.37 -5.71 2.92
C LEU A 74 11.75 -5.79 4.40
N THR A 75 12.93 -5.30 4.79
CA THR A 75 13.37 -5.27 6.18
C THR A 75 12.72 -4.09 6.93
N SER A 76 12.70 -4.16 8.26
CA SER A 76 12.18 -3.10 9.13
C SER A 76 13.05 -1.84 9.14
N ASP A 77 14.23 -1.88 8.52
CA ASP A 77 15.28 -0.86 8.65
C ASP A 77 15.17 0.24 7.58
N TRP A 78 13.95 0.58 7.18
CA TRP A 78 13.69 1.71 6.28
C TRP A 78 14.03 3.05 6.97
N ASN A 79 15.32 3.39 6.99
CA ASN A 79 15.83 4.70 7.36
C ASN A 79 16.14 5.49 6.08
N VAL A 80 15.13 6.19 5.57
CA VAL A 80 15.25 7.03 4.35
C VAL A 80 16.20 8.22 4.56
N ASP A 81 16.50 8.56 5.81
CA ASP A 81 17.34 9.70 6.17
C ASP A 81 18.86 9.44 6.06
N GLU A 82 19.29 8.19 5.88
CA GLU A 82 20.73 7.84 5.83
C GLU A 82 21.36 8.05 4.44
N GLN A 83 20.56 8.28 3.40
CA GLN A 83 21.06 8.43 2.02
C GLN A 83 21.58 9.83 1.65
N LYS A 84 21.68 10.77 2.61
CA LYS A 84 22.24 12.12 2.38
C LYS A 84 23.66 12.32 2.91
N ALA A 85 24.37 11.26 3.22
CA ALA A 85 25.78 11.32 3.64
C ALA A 85 26.66 10.44 2.73
N ALA A 86 26.76 10.80 1.45
CA ALA A 86 27.81 10.36 0.55
C ALA A 86 28.23 11.52 -0.36
#